data_AF-A0A4Y9J5P9-F1
#
_entry.id   AF-A0A4Y9J5P9-F1
#
_cell.length_a   1.000
_cell.length_b   1.000
_cell.length_c   1.000
_cell.angle_alpha   90.00
_cell.angle_beta   90.00
_cell.angle_gamma   90.00
#
_symmetry.space_group_name_H-M   'P 1'
#
loop_
_entity.id
_entity.type
_entity.pdbx_description
1 polymer ?
#
loop_
_entity_poly.entity_id
_entity_poly.type
_entity_poly.pdbx_seq_one_letter_code
_entity_poly.pdbx_strand_id
1 'polypeptide(L)'
;MKKIKEYILVLTLSLVLACVLTFILSNSRFVFLNLNTILLSTFPIIILFYRHGFYPAFLVGAIYGIGVGIIVMLFDKGNMLTVAAYSILGISLSINGLFAKNIHKTLNNRRMNSVWLNVITANGIITLIIFGLTFFHVHTINVISVVYYGLTSSMVPMVIAYQKPEWILTKRSPFLSRKERSKLLND
;
A
#
# COMPACT_ATOMS: atom_id res chain seq x y z
N MET A 1 -14.41 22.70 3.64
CA MET A 1 -15.08 21.78 2.68
C MET A 1 -14.26 21.41 1.45
N LYS A 2 -13.67 22.34 0.66
CA LYS A 2 -12.87 21.99 -0.55
C LYS A 2 -11.77 20.94 -0.31
N LYS A 3 -11.00 21.07 0.78
CA LYS A 3 -9.89 20.16 1.12
C LYS A 3 -10.31 18.74 1.53
N ILE A 4 -11.50 18.60 2.13
CA ILE A 4 -12.05 17.26 2.46
C ILE A 4 -12.49 16.56 1.17
N LYS A 5 -13.06 17.30 0.22
CA LYS A 5 -13.43 16.77 -1.10
C LYS A 5 -12.21 16.30 -1.89
N GLU A 6 -11.14 17.09 -1.94
CA GLU A 6 -9.86 16.70 -2.59
C GLU A 6 -9.25 15.46 -1.95
N TYR A 7 -9.26 15.38 -0.63
CA TYR A 7 -8.77 14.22 0.12
C TYR A 7 -9.56 12.95 -0.23
N ILE A 8 -10.89 13.01 -0.17
CA ILE A 8 -11.75 11.88 -0.53
C ILE A 8 -11.54 11.50 -1.99
N LEU A 9 -11.44 12.47 -2.90
CA LEU A 9 -11.23 12.24 -4.33
C LEU A 9 -9.91 11.51 -4.62
N VAL A 10 -8.82 11.87 -3.93
CA VAL A 10 -7.52 11.19 -4.10
C VAL A 10 -7.58 9.75 -3.59
N LEU A 11 -8.25 9.52 -2.45
CA LEU A 11 -8.45 8.17 -1.91
C LEU A 11 -9.31 7.31 -2.84
N THR A 12 -10.43 7.84 -3.34
CA THR A 12 -11.32 7.11 -4.24
C THR A 12 -10.65 6.83 -5.58
N LEU A 13 -9.94 7.79 -6.16
CA LEU A 13 -9.26 7.61 -7.45
C LEU A 13 -8.16 6.55 -7.34
N SER A 14 -7.39 6.54 -6.26
CA SER A 14 -6.35 5.53 -6.06
C SER A 14 -6.92 4.15 -5.79
N LEU A 15 -8.05 4.05 -5.08
CA LEU A 15 -8.78 2.82 -4.89
C LEU A 15 -9.31 2.27 -6.23
N VAL A 16 -9.95 3.13 -7.03
CA VAL A 16 -10.43 2.77 -8.37
C VAL A 16 -9.27 2.32 -9.26
N LEU A 17 -8.17 3.08 -9.27
CA LEU A 17 -6.98 2.74 -10.06
C LEU A 17 -6.41 1.37 -9.65
N ALA A 18 -6.30 1.09 -8.36
CA ALA A 18 -5.82 -0.19 -7.87
C ALA A 18 -6.77 -1.34 -8.25
N CYS A 19 -8.09 -1.17 -8.12
CA CYS A 19 -9.06 -2.17 -8.56
C CYS A 19 -8.99 -2.42 -10.08
N VAL A 20 -8.87 -1.37 -10.88
CA VAL A 20 -8.75 -1.45 -12.34
C VAL A 20 -7.44 -2.14 -12.73
N LEU A 21 -6.32 -1.79 -12.09
CA LEU A 21 -5.03 -2.45 -12.32
C LEU A 21 -5.11 -3.94 -11.96
N THR A 22 -5.73 -4.29 -10.83
CA THR A 22 -5.95 -5.70 -10.46
C THR A 22 -6.75 -6.42 -11.54
N PHE A 23 -7.82 -5.82 -12.05
CA PHE A 23 -8.66 -6.41 -13.10
C PHE A 23 -7.93 -6.56 -14.46
N ILE A 24 -7.15 -5.56 -14.87
CA ILE A 24 -6.40 -5.62 -16.13
C ILE A 24 -5.29 -6.67 -16.04
N LEU A 25 -4.56 -6.70 -14.91
CA LEU A 25 -3.41 -7.59 -14.72
C LEU A 25 -3.83 -9.04 -14.43
N SER A 26 -5.07 -9.27 -14.00
CA SER A 26 -5.62 -10.61 -13.79
C SER A 26 -6.20 -11.26 -15.05
N ASN A 27 -6.14 -10.60 -16.20
CA ASN A 27 -6.75 -11.06 -17.45
C ASN A 27 -6.02 -12.28 -18.09
N SER A 28 -4.85 -12.66 -17.56
CA SER A 28 -4.26 -13.99 -17.82
C SER A 28 -4.91 -15.01 -16.88
N ARG A 29 -5.53 -16.05 -17.46
CA ARG A 29 -6.35 -17.15 -16.88
C ARG A 29 -5.95 -17.82 -15.56
N PHE A 30 -4.93 -17.37 -14.86
CA PHE A 30 -4.57 -17.88 -13.55
C PHE A 30 -4.02 -16.74 -12.67
N VAL A 31 -4.54 -16.71 -11.45
CA VAL A 31 -3.89 -16.18 -10.24
C VAL A 31 -4.12 -14.67 -9.97
N PHE A 32 -5.33 -14.33 -9.49
CA PHE A 32 -5.54 -13.10 -8.70
C PHE A 32 -4.71 -13.06 -7.39
N LEU A 33 -4.08 -14.18 -7.01
CA LEU A 33 -3.08 -14.32 -5.94
C LEU A 33 -1.62 -14.29 -6.45
N ASN A 34 -1.36 -13.87 -7.69
CA ASN A 34 0.01 -13.78 -8.19
C ASN A 34 0.68 -12.63 -7.45
N LEU A 35 1.81 -12.90 -6.79
CA LEU A 35 2.57 -11.86 -6.09
C LEU A 35 2.90 -10.68 -7.03
N ASN A 36 3.12 -10.95 -8.32
CA ASN A 36 3.39 -9.91 -9.31
C ASN A 36 2.17 -9.02 -9.62
N THR A 37 0.96 -9.59 -9.68
CA THR A 37 -0.26 -8.81 -9.92
C THR A 37 -0.61 -7.97 -8.69
N ILE A 38 -0.49 -8.57 -7.50
CA ILE A 38 -0.66 -7.88 -6.21
C ILE A 38 0.33 -6.72 -6.10
N LEU A 39 1.59 -6.91 -6.48
CA LEU A 39 2.61 -5.86 -6.41
C LEU A 39 2.24 -4.61 -7.21
N LEU A 40 1.90 -4.81 -8.48
CA LEU A 40 1.63 -3.71 -9.40
C LEU A 40 0.31 -3.00 -9.08
N SER A 41 -0.72 -3.76 -8.65
CA SER A 41 -2.02 -3.16 -8.36
C SER A 41 -2.09 -2.43 -7.02
N THR A 42 -1.28 -2.85 -6.03
CA THR A 42 -1.30 -2.26 -4.68
C THR A 42 -0.41 -1.02 -4.55
N PHE A 43 0.45 -0.75 -5.54
CA PHE A 43 1.39 0.37 -5.50
C PHE A 43 0.73 1.75 -5.27
N PRO A 44 -0.34 2.15 -5.99
CA PRO A 44 -1.01 3.44 -5.74
C PRO A 44 -1.52 3.58 -4.30
N ILE A 45 -1.97 2.46 -3.73
CA ILE A 45 -2.52 2.38 -2.38
C ILE A 45 -1.40 2.47 -1.33
N ILE A 46 -0.27 1.79 -1.52
CA ILE A 46 0.87 1.82 -0.59
C ILE A 46 1.39 3.25 -0.40
N ILE A 47 1.48 4.03 -1.48
CA ILE A 47 1.89 5.45 -1.38
C ILE A 47 0.90 6.24 -0.52
N LEU A 48 -0.41 6.05 -0.74
CA LEU A 48 -1.42 6.71 0.08
C LEU A 48 -1.31 6.34 1.55
N PHE A 49 -0.96 5.09 1.83
CA PHE A 49 -0.83 4.60 3.20
C PHE A 49 0.32 5.30 3.91
N TYR A 50 1.46 5.46 3.23
CA TYR A 50 2.55 6.27 3.76
C TYR A 50 2.19 7.75 3.89
N ARG A 51 1.37 8.29 2.99
CA ARG A 51 0.97 9.72 2.97
C ARG A 51 -0.02 10.11 4.07
N HIS A 52 -0.97 9.23 4.36
CA HIS A 52 -2.14 9.54 5.20
C HIS A 52 -2.18 8.73 6.50
N GLY A 53 -1.34 7.71 6.63
CA GLY A 53 -1.19 6.89 7.83
C GLY A 53 -2.23 5.80 7.98
N PHE A 54 -2.21 5.15 9.15
CA PHE A 54 -2.91 3.88 9.38
C PHE A 54 -4.43 3.93 9.25
N TYR A 55 -5.12 4.87 9.91
CA TYR A 55 -6.59 4.91 9.90
C TYR A 55 -7.22 4.99 8.50
N PRO A 56 -6.81 5.93 7.62
CA PRO A 56 -7.32 5.93 6.26
C PRO A 56 -6.81 4.74 5.45
N ALA A 57 -5.59 4.25 5.72
CA ALA A 57 -5.08 3.05 5.09
C ALA A 57 -5.94 1.82 5.39
N PHE A 58 -6.40 1.67 6.62
CA PHE A 58 -7.24 0.57 7.05
C PHE A 58 -8.58 0.56 6.31
N LEU A 59 -9.26 1.71 6.26
CA LEU A 59 -10.55 1.82 5.56
C LEU A 59 -10.41 1.57 4.05
N VAL A 60 -9.43 2.20 3.41
CA VAL A 60 -9.20 2.04 1.97
C VAL A 60 -8.74 0.62 1.65
N GLY A 61 -7.87 0.03 2.47
CA GLY A 61 -7.41 -1.35 2.34
C GLY A 61 -8.55 -2.36 2.47
N ALA A 62 -9.45 -2.16 3.44
CA ALA A 62 -10.64 -3.00 3.61
C ALA A 62 -11.58 -2.92 2.38
N ILE A 63 -11.89 -1.70 1.92
CA ILE A 63 -12.76 -1.50 0.74
C ILE A 63 -12.11 -2.11 -0.52
N TYR A 64 -10.80 -1.92 -0.69
CA TYR A 64 -10.04 -2.50 -1.80
C TYR A 64 -10.09 -4.03 -1.76
N GLY A 65 -9.82 -4.64 -0.61
CA GLY A 65 -9.84 -6.10 -0.44
C GLY A 65 -11.21 -6.71 -0.69
N ILE A 66 -12.28 -6.08 -0.19
CA ILE A 66 -13.66 -6.50 -0.46
C ILE A 66 -13.97 -6.36 -1.96
N GLY A 67 -13.65 -5.21 -2.57
CA GLY A 67 -13.92 -4.94 -3.98
C GLY A 67 -13.22 -5.93 -4.89
N VAL A 68 -11.92 -6.16 -4.69
CA VAL A 68 -11.16 -7.18 -5.42
C VAL A 68 -11.73 -8.56 -5.16
N GLY A 69 -12.01 -8.92 -3.92
CA GLY A 69 -12.58 -10.22 -3.56
C GLY A 69 -13.90 -10.52 -4.28
N ILE A 70 -14.79 -9.54 -4.39
CA ILE A 70 -16.06 -9.65 -5.14
C ILE A 70 -15.78 -9.83 -6.64
N ILE A 71 -14.85 -9.06 -7.21
CA ILE A 71 -14.46 -9.22 -8.62
C ILE A 71 -13.96 -10.65 -8.87
N VAL A 72 -13.05 -11.17 -8.02
CA VAL A 72 -12.57 -12.55 -8.16
C VAL A 72 -13.70 -13.57 -8.04
N MET A 73 -14.61 -13.37 -7.08
CA MET A 73 -15.76 -14.25 -6.89
C MET A 73 -16.64 -14.33 -8.15
N LEU A 74 -16.90 -13.19 -8.79
CA LEU A 74 -17.76 -13.10 -9.98
C LEU A 74 -17.10 -13.66 -11.25
N PHE A 75 -15.79 -13.45 -11.43
CA PHE A 75 -15.10 -13.78 -12.69
C PHE A 75 -14.31 -15.09 -12.65
N ASP A 76 -13.93 -15.60 -11.47
CA ASP A 76 -13.06 -16.77 -11.30
C ASP A 76 -13.73 -17.91 -10.49
N LYS A 77 -15.08 -17.90 -10.42
CA LYS A 77 -15.88 -18.88 -9.64
C LYS A 77 -15.44 -19.01 -8.17
N GLY A 78 -15.00 -17.91 -7.57
CA GLY A 78 -14.65 -17.87 -6.15
C GLY A 78 -15.87 -18.05 -5.22
N ASN A 79 -15.61 -18.29 -3.94
CA ASN A 79 -16.63 -18.40 -2.89
C ASN A 79 -16.53 -17.23 -1.90
N MET A 80 -17.46 -17.10 -0.94
CA MET A 80 -17.33 -16.07 0.12
C MET A 80 -15.98 -16.12 0.86
N LEU A 81 -15.35 -17.30 0.95
CA LEU A 81 -14.02 -17.45 1.53
C LEU A 81 -12.94 -16.68 0.76
N THR A 82 -13.06 -16.56 -0.57
CA THR A 82 -12.10 -15.77 -1.37
C THR A 82 -12.26 -14.29 -1.05
N VAL A 83 -13.50 -13.80 -0.92
CA VAL A 83 -13.77 -12.41 -0.50
C VAL A 83 -13.15 -12.11 0.86
N ALA A 84 -13.30 -13.03 1.82
CA ALA A 84 -12.69 -12.90 3.14
C ALA A 84 -11.15 -12.85 3.06
N ALA A 85 -10.53 -13.73 2.27
CA ALA A 85 -9.07 -13.76 2.10
C ALA A 85 -8.53 -12.45 1.51
N TYR A 86 -9.16 -11.92 0.44
CA TYR A 86 -8.75 -10.63 -0.13
C TYR A 86 -9.01 -9.45 0.80
N SER A 87 -10.07 -9.50 1.61
CA SER A 87 -10.34 -8.49 2.63
C SER A 87 -9.23 -8.46 3.68
N ILE A 88 -8.78 -9.63 4.16
CA ILE A 88 -7.66 -9.76 5.10
C ILE A 88 -6.36 -9.26 4.46
N LEU A 89 -6.09 -9.59 3.18
CA LEU A 89 -4.93 -9.08 2.45
C LEU A 89 -4.96 -7.56 2.34
N GLY A 90 -6.10 -6.99 1.94
CA GLY A 90 -6.29 -5.54 1.83
C GLY A 90 -6.07 -4.80 3.15
N ILE A 91 -6.59 -5.36 4.25
CA ILE A 91 -6.35 -4.84 5.60
C ILE A 91 -4.88 -4.98 5.98
N SER A 92 -4.22 -6.09 5.63
CA SER A 92 -2.81 -6.33 5.97
C SER A 92 -1.88 -5.29 5.31
N LEU A 93 -2.21 -4.84 4.09
CA LEU A 93 -1.48 -3.74 3.44
C LEU A 93 -1.51 -2.44 4.25
N SER A 94 -2.55 -2.21 5.07
CA SER A 94 -2.70 -0.98 5.87
C SER A 94 -1.61 -0.80 6.94
N ILE A 95 -0.89 -1.87 7.27
CA ILE A 95 0.27 -1.86 8.19
C ILE A 95 1.34 -0.87 7.73
N ASN A 96 1.46 -0.62 6.41
CA ASN A 96 2.35 0.41 5.87
C ASN A 96 2.05 1.79 6.45
N GLY A 97 0.78 2.07 6.75
CA GLY A 97 0.35 3.32 7.36
C GLY A 97 0.81 3.52 8.81
N LEU A 98 1.23 2.47 9.53
CA LEU A 98 1.81 2.61 10.87
C LEU A 98 3.18 3.33 10.82
N PHE A 99 3.92 3.13 9.73
CA PHE A 99 5.25 3.72 9.53
C PHE A 99 5.19 5.15 8.96
N ALA A 100 4.02 5.62 8.53
CA ALA A 100 3.83 6.96 7.98
C ALA A 100 4.40 8.06 8.88
N LYS A 101 4.16 7.99 10.19
CA LYS A 101 4.67 9.00 11.14
C LYS A 101 6.20 9.08 11.13
N ASN A 102 6.88 7.93 11.11
CA ASN A 102 8.33 7.88 11.12
C ASN A 102 8.89 8.35 9.77
N ILE A 103 8.31 7.87 8.66
CA ILE A 103 8.69 8.26 7.30
C ILE A 103 8.56 9.78 7.11
N HIS A 104 7.46 10.39 7.55
CA HIS A 104 7.27 11.83 7.42
C HIS A 104 8.33 12.64 8.19
N LYS A 105 8.67 12.21 9.41
CA LYS A 105 9.68 12.90 10.23
C LYS A 105 11.09 12.74 9.65
N THR A 106 11.45 11.55 9.19
CA THR A 106 12.79 11.30 8.62
C THR A 106 12.93 11.97 7.26
N LEU A 107 11.87 11.98 6.45
CA LEU A 107 11.85 12.65 5.14
C LEU A 107 11.92 14.18 5.28
N ASN A 108 11.16 14.76 6.23
CA ASN A 108 11.23 16.19 6.56
C ASN A 108 12.64 16.63 6.99
N ASN A 109 13.35 15.76 7.72
CA ASN A 109 14.71 16.02 8.17
C ASN A 109 15.80 15.61 7.14
N ARG A 110 15.40 15.21 5.92
CA ARG A 110 16.29 14.73 4.84
C ARG A 110 17.20 13.56 5.25
N ARG A 111 16.78 12.74 6.23
CA ARG A 111 17.55 11.57 6.72
C ARG A 111 17.18 10.32 5.93
N MET A 112 17.70 10.22 4.70
CA MET A 112 17.24 9.22 3.73
C MET A 112 17.54 7.77 4.16
N ASN A 113 18.67 7.49 4.82
CA ASN A 113 18.96 6.15 5.35
C ASN A 113 17.86 5.66 6.31
N SER A 114 17.32 6.56 7.14
CA SER A 114 16.22 6.24 8.05
C SER A 114 14.89 6.11 7.31
N VAL A 115 14.68 6.83 6.19
CA VAL A 115 13.50 6.65 5.33
C VAL A 115 13.51 5.24 4.73
N TRP A 116 14.64 4.85 4.13
CA TRP A 116 14.79 3.51 3.53
C TRP A 116 14.55 2.42 4.55
N LEU A 117 15.14 2.52 5.74
CA LEU A 117 14.92 1.54 6.80
C LEU A 117 13.43 1.39 7.15
N ASN A 118 12.70 2.51 7.33
CA ASN A 118 11.27 2.45 7.65
C ASN A 118 10.42 1.86 6.52
N VAL A 119 10.77 2.10 5.25
CA VAL A 119 10.08 1.52 4.11
C VAL A 119 10.34 0.02 4.01
N ILE A 120 11.61 -0.41 4.16
CA ILE A 120 11.99 -1.84 4.13
C ILE A 120 11.31 -2.59 5.26
N THR A 121 11.29 -2.05 6.48
CA THR A 121 10.66 -2.73 7.61
C THR A 121 9.16 -2.83 7.43
N ALA A 122 8.49 -1.77 6.98
CA ALA A 122 7.06 -1.78 6.73
C ALA A 122 6.66 -2.84 5.67
N ASN A 123 7.32 -2.81 4.52
CA ASN A 123 7.07 -3.78 3.46
C ASN A 123 7.54 -5.20 3.79
N GLY A 124 8.63 -5.34 4.57
CA GLY A 124 9.10 -6.63 5.04
C GLY A 124 8.06 -7.34 5.91
N ILE A 125 7.46 -6.61 6.85
CA ILE A 125 6.37 -7.13 7.70
C ILE A 125 5.17 -7.56 6.84
N ILE A 126 4.76 -6.74 5.89
CA ILE A 126 3.63 -7.04 5.00
C ILE A 126 3.93 -8.24 4.10
N THR A 127 5.14 -8.32 3.58
CA THR A 127 5.59 -9.44 2.74
C THR A 127 5.52 -10.75 3.53
N LEU A 128 5.93 -10.75 4.81
CA LEU A 128 5.80 -11.91 5.69
C LEU A 128 4.34 -12.29 5.95
N ILE A 129 3.44 -11.31 6.12
CA ILE A 129 2.01 -11.57 6.32
C ILE A 129 1.38 -12.14 5.06
N ILE A 130 1.64 -11.56 3.89
CA ILE A 130 1.17 -12.05 2.60
C ILE A 130 1.71 -13.46 2.35
N PHE A 131 2.98 -13.70 2.65
CA PHE A 131 3.59 -15.04 2.58
C PHE A 131 2.85 -16.04 3.46
N GLY A 132 2.60 -15.70 4.74
CA GLY A 132 1.83 -16.55 5.64
C GLY A 132 0.44 -16.87 5.08
N LEU A 133 -0.31 -15.86 4.63
CA LEU A 133 -1.66 -16.03 4.08
C LEU A 133 -1.68 -16.87 2.80
N THR A 134 -0.74 -16.63 1.89
CA THR A 134 -0.62 -17.40 0.65
C THR A 134 -0.18 -18.85 0.93
N PHE A 135 0.63 -19.08 1.97
CA PHE A 135 1.15 -20.40 2.32
C PHE A 135 0.02 -21.32 2.76
N PHE A 136 -0.92 -20.79 3.54
CA PHE A 136 -2.12 -21.51 3.95
C PHE A 136 -3.08 -21.82 2.79
N HIS A 137 -3.04 -21.05 1.70
CA HIS A 137 -3.99 -21.22 0.59
C HIS A 137 -3.47 -22.12 -0.54
N VAL A 138 -2.21 -21.94 -0.95
CA VAL A 138 -1.66 -22.59 -2.16
C VAL A 138 -0.66 -23.69 -1.81
N HIS A 139 -0.17 -23.75 -0.56
CA HIS A 139 0.83 -24.70 -0.02
C HIS A 139 2.12 -24.88 -0.85
N THR A 140 2.27 -24.13 -1.95
CA THR A 140 3.41 -24.15 -2.87
C THR A 140 3.80 -22.72 -3.16
N ILE A 141 4.74 -22.20 -2.37
CA ILE A 141 5.29 -20.86 -2.57
C ILE A 141 6.75 -20.96 -2.92
N ASN A 142 7.12 -20.28 -4.00
CA ASN A 142 8.51 -20.06 -4.33
C ASN A 142 9.08 -18.96 -3.43
N VAL A 143 10.04 -19.28 -2.57
CA VAL A 143 10.71 -18.31 -1.69
C VAL A 143 11.33 -17.15 -2.50
N ILE A 144 11.81 -17.43 -3.72
CA ILE A 144 12.40 -16.42 -4.60
C ILE A 144 11.36 -15.36 -5.01
N SER A 145 10.10 -15.75 -5.25
CA SER A 145 9.06 -14.79 -5.64
C SER A 145 8.65 -13.89 -4.47
N VAL A 146 8.73 -14.39 -3.23
CA VAL A 146 8.48 -13.61 -2.01
C VAL A 146 9.57 -12.57 -1.79
N VAL A 147 10.84 -12.97 -1.92
CA VAL A 147 11.98 -12.06 -1.83
C VAL A 147 11.90 -10.99 -2.93
N TYR A 148 11.60 -11.41 -4.16
CA TYR A 148 11.42 -10.50 -5.28
C TYR A 148 10.30 -9.49 -5.02
N TYR A 149 9.14 -9.94 -4.51
CA TYR A 149 8.04 -9.07 -4.11
C TYR A 149 8.46 -8.05 -3.04
N GLY A 150 9.13 -8.50 -1.97
CA GLY A 150 9.55 -7.63 -0.87
C GLY A 150 10.53 -6.55 -1.31
N LEU A 151 11.48 -6.90 -2.18
CA LEU A 151 12.44 -5.95 -2.73
C LEU A 151 11.75 -4.94 -3.65
N THR A 152 11.00 -5.42 -4.65
CA THR A 152 10.38 -4.55 -5.64
C THR A 152 9.32 -3.63 -5.02
N SER A 153 8.51 -4.12 -4.08
CA SER A 153 7.51 -3.30 -3.36
C SER A 153 8.14 -2.20 -2.51
N SER A 154 9.40 -2.39 -2.08
CA SER A 154 10.18 -1.41 -1.31
C SER A 154 10.90 -0.40 -2.19
N MET A 155 11.42 -0.82 -3.35
CA MET A 155 12.15 0.06 -4.25
C MET A 155 11.31 1.23 -4.74
N VAL A 156 10.05 1.00 -5.12
CA VAL A 156 9.23 2.06 -5.70
C VAL A 156 8.91 3.21 -4.71
N PRO A 157 8.42 2.95 -3.48
CA PRO A 157 8.24 4.01 -2.50
C PRO A 157 9.56 4.68 -2.08
N MET A 158 10.71 3.99 -2.11
CA MET A 158 12.01 4.62 -1.88
C MET A 158 12.38 5.60 -2.99
N VAL A 159 12.20 5.21 -4.26
CA VAL A 159 12.49 6.08 -5.42
C VAL A 159 11.59 7.31 -5.36
N ILE A 160 10.31 7.14 -5.03
CA ILE A 160 9.40 8.28 -4.83
C ILE A 160 9.86 9.16 -3.67
N ALA A 161 10.20 8.58 -2.53
CA ALA A 161 10.67 9.35 -1.38
C ALA A 161 11.92 10.18 -1.73
N TYR A 162 12.79 9.66 -2.58
CA TYR A 162 14.00 10.35 -3.03
C TYR A 162 13.71 11.44 -4.09
N GLN A 163 12.96 11.11 -5.15
CA GLN A 163 12.77 12.01 -6.30
C GLN A 163 11.62 13.00 -6.14
N LYS A 164 10.53 12.56 -5.50
CA LYS A 164 9.27 13.33 -5.34
C LYS A 164 8.75 13.17 -3.91
N PRO A 165 9.47 13.66 -2.89
CA PRO A 165 9.09 13.51 -1.49
C PRO A 165 7.69 14.08 -1.19
N GLU A 166 7.22 15.06 -1.96
CA GLU A 166 5.88 15.67 -1.85
C GLU A 166 4.71 14.69 -2.07
N TRP A 167 4.97 13.57 -2.74
CA TRP A 167 3.95 12.53 -2.98
C TRP A 167 3.66 11.72 -1.72
N ILE A 168 4.63 11.65 -0.80
CA ILE A 168 4.49 10.99 0.50
C ILE A 168 4.28 12.06 1.59
N LEU A 169 5.15 13.07 1.65
CA LEU A 169 5.11 14.14 2.63
C LEU A 169 4.17 15.27 2.20
N THR A 170 3.04 15.40 2.90
CA THR A 170 2.14 16.54 2.71
C THR A 170 2.63 17.78 3.47
N LYS A 171 2.52 18.96 2.84
CA LYS A 171 2.83 20.28 3.46
C LYS A 171 2.11 20.51 4.79
N ARG A 172 0.96 19.87 5.00
CA ARG A 172 0.17 19.93 6.25
C ARG A 172 0.08 18.57 6.92
N SER A 173 1.16 17.80 6.90
CA SER A 173 1.17 16.47 7.50
C SER A 173 0.73 16.51 8.97
N PRO A 174 -0.23 15.65 9.39
CA PRO A 174 -0.64 15.54 10.78
C PRO A 174 0.45 14.94 11.67
N PHE A 175 1.49 14.33 11.07
CA PHE A 175 2.57 13.64 11.78
C PHE A 175 3.72 14.55 12.20
N LEU A 176 3.78 15.77 11.66
CA LEU A 176 4.77 16.78 11.99
C LEU A 176 4.26 17.76 13.05
N SER A 177 5.14 18.14 13.97
CA SER A 177 4.88 19.21 14.94
C SER A 177 4.71 20.57 14.25
N ARG A 178 4.16 21.56 14.96
CA ARG A 178 3.97 22.92 14.43
C ARG A 178 5.29 23.55 13.94
N LYS A 179 6.39 23.33 14.69
CA LYS A 179 7.73 23.82 14.33
C LYS A 179 8.25 23.16 13.05
N GLU A 180 8.18 21.84 12.97
CA GLU A 180 8.60 21.07 11.77
C GLU A 180 7.78 21.43 10.54
N ARG A 181 6.46 21.60 10.70
CA ARG A 181 5.56 22.00 9.61
C ARG A 181 5.83 23.42 9.12
N SER A 182 6.15 24.35 10.01
CA SER A 182 6.51 25.72 9.61
C SER A 182 7.81 25.74 8.80
N LYS A 183 8.79 24.91 9.16
CA LYS A 183 10.02 24.76 8.38
C LYS A 183 9.72 24.23 6.97
N LEU A 184 8.93 23.16 6.86
CA LEU A 184 8.52 22.58 5.58
C LEU A 184 7.74 23.54 4.65
N LEU A 185 7.04 24.52 5.22
CA LEU A 185 6.29 25.51 4.45
C LEU A 185 7.13 26.68 3.96
N ASN A 186 8.26 26.92 4.63
CA ASN A 186 9.17 28.03 4.38
C ASN A 186 10.40 27.60 3.57
N ASP A 187 10.74 26.30 3.57
CA ASP A 187 11.69 25.65 2.66
C ASP A 187 11.07 25.44 1.27
#